data_AF-A0A7C9EQ26-F1
#
_entry.id   AF-A0A7C9EQ26-F1
#
_cell.length_a   1.000
_cell.length_b   1.000
_cell.length_c   1.000
_cell.angle_alpha   90.00
_cell.angle_beta   90.00
_cell.angle_gamma   90.00
#
_symmetry.space_group_name_H-M   'P 1'
#
loop_
_entity.id
_entity.type
_entity.pdbx_description
1 polymer ?
#
loop_
_entity_poly.entity_id
_entity_poly.type
_entity_poly.pdbx_seq_one_letter_code
_entity_poly.pdbx_strand_id
1 'polypeptide(L)'
;LTYCAALAILLHIPINYFLVFHLKLGIKGIALGGVLTDFNLVSSLIIYIVLSGNYTNTWCAISSDCLKGWKSLTNLAIPSCISVCLEWWWYEIMILLCGLL
;
A
#
# COMPACT_ATOMS: atom_id res chain seq x y z
N LEU A 1 9.84 -4.19 -7.98
CA LEU A 1 8.52 -4.21 -7.32
C LEU A 1 8.07 -5.64 -6.98
N THR A 2 7.95 -6.55 -7.96
CA THR A 2 7.53 -7.95 -7.73
C THR A 2 8.37 -8.68 -6.69
N TYR A 3 9.70 -8.59 -6.76
CA TYR A 3 10.60 -9.17 -5.75
C TYR A 3 10.42 -8.56 -4.34
N CYS A 4 10.28 -7.23 -4.25
CA CYS A 4 10.03 -6.54 -2.98
C CYS A 4 8.68 -6.95 -2.38
N ALA A 5 7.64 -7.06 -3.21
CA ALA A 5 6.31 -7.48 -2.79
C ALA A 5 6.29 -8.93 -2.30
N ALA A 6 6.96 -9.84 -3.02
CA ALA A 6 7.11 -11.23 -2.60
C ALA A 6 7.81 -11.34 -1.24
N LEU A 7 8.87 -10.56 -1.02
CA LEU A 7 9.61 -10.53 0.24
C LEU A 7 8.79 -9.92 1.39
N ALA A 8 8.03 -8.85 1.12
CA ALA A 8 7.13 -8.25 2.10
C ALA A 8 6.01 -9.22 2.53
N ILE A 9 5.42 -9.96 1.58
CA ILE A 9 4.39 -10.98 1.87
C ILE A 9 4.99 -12.14 2.67
N LEU A 10 6.19 -12.60 2.32
CA LEU A 10 6.90 -13.64 3.06
C LEU A 10 7.17 -13.24 4.52
N LEU A 11 7.49 -11.98 4.77
CA LEU A 11 7.69 -11.43 6.11
C LEU A 11 6.36 -11.12 6.83
N HIS A 12 5.29 -10.80 6.11
CA HIS A 12 3.97 -10.53 6.69
C HIS A 12 3.42 -11.74 7.47
N ILE A 13 3.60 -12.96 6.96
CA ILE A 13 3.11 -14.20 7.60
C ILE A 13 3.69 -14.39 9.01
N PRO A 14 5.01 -14.44 9.23
CA PRO A 14 5.59 -14.61 10.56
C PRO A 14 5.33 -13.40 11.48
N ILE A 15 5.31 -12.17 10.94
CA ILE A 15 5.00 -10.97 11.74
C ILE A 15 3.58 -11.03 12.30
N ASN A 16 2.59 -11.39 11.47
CA ASN A 16 1.22 -11.54 11.94
C ASN A 16 1.07 -12.71 12.91
N TYR A 17 1.74 -13.83 12.64
CA TYR A 17 1.74 -14.95 13.57
C TYR A 17 2.29 -14.52 14.95
N PHE A 18 3.40 -13.80 14.96
CA PHE A 18 4.00 -13.30 16.19
C PHE A 18 3.09 -12.29 16.93
N LEU A 19 2.53 -11.29 16.23
CA LEU A 19 1.66 -10.29 16.85
C LEU A 19 0.34 -10.88 17.38
N VAL A 20 -0.25 -11.81 16.63
CA VAL A 20 -1.57 -12.36 16.99
C VAL A 20 -1.43 -13.44 18.07
N PHE A 21 -0.53 -14.41 17.89
CA PHE A 21 -0.41 -15.54 18.80
C PHE A 21 0.52 -15.26 19.98
N HIS A 22 1.66 -14.62 19.73
CA HIS A 22 2.69 -14.45 20.76
C HIS A 22 2.39 -13.27 21.69
N LEU A 23 1.94 -12.15 21.12
CA LEU A 23 1.54 -10.94 21.86
C LEU A 23 0.05 -10.94 22.25
N LYS A 24 -0.74 -11.93 21.79
CA LYS A 24 -2.18 -12.08 22.07
C LYS A 24 -3.01 -10.82 21.81
N LEU A 25 -2.61 -10.01 20.82
CA LEU A 25 -3.27 -8.75 20.48
C LEU A 25 -4.57 -8.96 19.68
N GLY A 26 -4.86 -10.19 19.26
CA GLY A 26 -6.06 -10.55 18.51
C GLY A 26 -6.22 -9.69 17.25
N ILE A 27 -7.40 -9.07 17.07
CA ILE A 27 -7.73 -8.23 15.90
C ILE A 27 -6.81 -7.01 15.79
N LYS A 28 -6.40 -6.41 16.93
CA LYS A 28 -5.46 -5.28 16.92
C LYS A 28 -4.08 -5.70 16.40
N GLY A 29 -3.69 -6.95 16.64
CA GLY A 29 -2.45 -7.53 16.12
C GLY A 29 -2.45 -7.65 14.60
N ILE A 30 -3.60 -8.01 14.01
CA ILE A 30 -3.78 -8.08 12.56
C ILE A 30 -3.66 -6.69 11.94
N ALA A 31 -4.33 -5.69 12.51
CA ALA A 31 -4.25 -4.32 12.03
C ALA A 31 -2.81 -3.79 12.06
N LEU A 32 -2.08 -4.02 13.15
CA LEU A 32 -0.66 -3.64 13.27
C LEU A 32 0.24 -4.41 12.30
N GLY A 33 -0.04 -5.69 12.05
CA GLY A 33 0.70 -6.51 11.09
C GLY A 33 0.59 -5.99 9.65
N GLY A 34 -0.60 -5.48 9.28
CA GLY A 34 -0.81 -4.77 8.02
C GLY A 34 0.09 -3.54 7.90
N VAL A 35 0.04 -2.64 8.88
CA VAL A 35 0.88 -1.43 8.90
C VAL A 35 2.38 -1.76 8.83
N LEU A 36 2.83 -2.78 9.58
CA LEU A 36 4.24 -3.22 9.53
C LEU A 36 4.64 -3.72 8.16
N THR A 37 3.73 -4.36 7.44
CA THR A 37 4.00 -4.91 6.11
C THR A 37 4.03 -3.83 5.06
N ASP A 38 3.13 -2.85 5.14
CA ASP A 38 3.19 -1.66 4.29
C ASP A 38 4.52 -0.94 4.50
N PHE A 39 4.93 -0.76 5.76
CA PHE A 39 6.21 -0.16 6.10
C PHE A 39 7.40 -0.98 5.58
N ASN A 40 7.33 -2.31 5.65
CA ASN A 40 8.35 -3.21 5.11
C ASN A 40 8.47 -3.08 3.59
N LEU A 41 7.34 -3.07 2.88
CA LEU A 41 7.29 -2.90 1.43
C LEU A 41 7.88 -1.57 0.99
N VAL A 42 7.48 -0.47 1.64
CA VAL A 42 8.02 0.88 1.38
C VAL A 42 9.53 0.92 1.64
N SER A 43 9.98 0.35 2.76
CA SER A 43 11.40 0.30 3.11
C SER A 43 12.20 -0.50 2.08
N SER A 44 11.71 -1.67 1.67
CA SER A 44 12.34 -2.51 0.63
C SER A 44 12.40 -1.79 -0.72
N LEU A 45 11.35 -1.05 -1.08
CA LEU A 45 11.30 -0.27 -2.32
C LEU A 45 12.33 0.87 -2.31
N ILE A 46 12.45 1.60 -1.19
CA ILE A 46 13.45 2.66 -1.04
C ILE A 46 14.85 2.08 -1.15
N ILE A 47 15.14 0.99 -0.44
CA ILE A 47 16.45 0.30 -0.51
C ILE A 47 16.75 -0.12 -1.95
N TYR A 48 15.78 -0.70 -2.65
CA TYR A 48 15.94 -1.09 -4.05
C TYR A 48 16.27 0.10 -4.96
N ILE A 49 15.57 1.23 -4.80
CA ILE A 49 15.80 2.45 -5.60
C ILE A 49 17.20 3.02 -5.33
N VAL A 50 17.62 3.05 -4.07
CA VAL A 50 18.95 3.55 -3.67
C VAL A 50 20.06 2.65 -4.22
N LEU A 51 19.94 1.33 -4.06
CA LEU A 51 20.91 0.35 -4.57
C LEU A 51 20.96 0.31 -6.10
N SER A 52 19.81 0.47 -6.77
CA SER A 52 19.74 0.49 -8.23
C SER A 52 20.39 1.73 -8.84
N GLY A 53 20.67 2.80 -8.06
CA GLY A 53 21.30 4.02 -8.56
C GLY A 53 20.43 4.87 -9.51
N ASN A 54 19.26 4.37 -9.91
CA ASN A 54 18.30 5.04 -10.80
C ASN A 54 17.68 6.31 -10.20
N TYR A 55 17.91 6.58 -8.90
CA TYR A 55 17.48 7.82 -8.26
C TYR A 55 18.08 9.07 -8.91
N THR A 56 19.28 8.98 -9.47
CA THR A 56 20.04 10.14 -9.95
C THR A 56 19.35 10.92 -11.07
N ASN A 57 18.55 10.26 -11.91
CA ASN A 57 17.84 10.90 -13.03
C ASN A 57 16.36 11.18 -12.77
N THR A 58 15.76 10.56 -11.76
CA THR A 58 14.30 10.65 -11.49
C THR A 58 13.96 11.32 -10.17
N TRP A 59 14.91 11.37 -9.24
CA TRP A 59 14.72 11.99 -7.94
C TRP A 59 15.05 13.48 -8.05
N CYS A 60 14.06 14.26 -8.49
CA CYS A 60 14.14 15.70 -8.39
C CYS A 60 14.12 16.09 -6.90
N ALA A 61 15.02 16.98 -6.47
CA ALA A 61 14.91 17.59 -5.16
C ALA A 61 13.51 18.20 -5.01
N ILE A 62 12.91 18.14 -3.81
CA ILE A 62 11.62 18.78 -3.53
C ILE A 62 11.74 20.26 -3.88
N SER A 63 11.26 20.60 -5.08
CA SER A 63 11.28 21.93 -5.67
C SER A 63 9.85 22.31 -6.00
N SER A 64 9.56 23.60 -6.00
CA SER A 64 8.24 24.14 -6.39
C SER A 64 7.84 23.74 -7.81
N ASP A 65 8.80 23.32 -8.65
CA ASP A 65 8.56 22.75 -9.97
C ASP A 65 7.79 21.42 -9.94
N CYS A 66 7.91 20.61 -8.88
CA CYS A 66 7.13 19.38 -8.72
C CYS A 66 5.62 19.64 -8.62
N LEU A 67 5.22 20.82 -8.14
CA LEU A 67 3.81 21.19 -7.96
C LEU A 67 3.17 21.71 -9.26
N LYS A 68 3.98 22.08 -10.27
CA LYS A 68 3.46 22.60 -11.55
C LYS A 68 2.63 21.57 -12.31
N GLY A 69 2.89 20.27 -12.13
CA GLY A 69 2.15 19.17 -12.76
C GLY A 69 0.90 18.70 -11.99
N TRP A 70 0.67 19.24 -10.78
CA TRP A 70 -0.34 18.69 -9.85
C TRP A 70 -1.75 18.73 -10.43
N LYS A 71 -2.12 19.81 -11.14
CA LYS A 71 -3.46 19.94 -11.75
C LYS A 71 -3.75 18.84 -12.78
N SER A 72 -2.75 18.49 -13.60
CA SER A 72 -2.88 17.41 -14.59
C SER A 72 -2.97 16.05 -13.89
N LEU A 73 -2.12 15.83 -12.89
CA LEU A 73 -2.13 14.60 -12.08
C LEU A 73 -3.47 14.39 -11.38
N THR A 74 -4.03 15.43 -10.74
CA THR A 74 -5.32 15.32 -10.05
C THR A 74 -6.46 15.07 -11.03
N ASN A 75 -6.41 15.67 -12.23
CA ASN A 75 -7.46 15.47 -13.23
C ASN A 75 -7.50 14.01 -13.74
N LEU A 76 -6.36 13.30 -13.73
CA LEU A 76 -6.32 11.86 -14.00
C LEU A 76 -6.59 11.01 -12.75
N ALA A 77 -6.07 11.41 -11.59
CA ALA A 77 -6.19 10.64 -10.36
C ALA A 77 -7.62 10.59 -9.81
N ILE A 78 -8.39 11.69 -9.96
CA ILE A 78 -9.80 11.76 -9.51
C ILE A 78 -10.66 10.68 -10.21
N PRO A 79 -10.75 10.61 -11.55
CA PRO A 79 -11.57 9.60 -12.21
C PRO A 79 -11.08 8.18 -11.93
N SER A 80 -9.77 7.95 -11.83
CA SER A 80 -9.23 6.64 -11.43
C SER A 80 -9.64 6.25 -10.00
N CYS A 81 -9.57 7.18 -9.05
CA CYS A 81 -9.98 6.96 -7.67
C CYS A 81 -11.49 6.65 -7.59
N ILE A 82 -12.33 7.43 -8.28
CA ILE A 82 -13.79 7.20 -8.33
C ILE A 82 -14.09 5.81 -8.89
N SER A 83 -13.44 5.42 -9.99
CA SER A 83 -13.64 4.10 -10.60
C SER A 83 -13.32 2.96 -9.63
N VAL A 84 -12.17 3.01 -8.95
CA VAL A 84 -11.74 1.97 -8.01
C VAL A 84 -12.62 1.96 -6.76
N CYS A 85 -13.00 3.13 -6.25
CA CYS A 85 -13.89 3.23 -5.09
C CYS A 85 -15.29 2.69 -5.40
N LEU A 86 -15.84 2.98 -6.59
CA LEU A 86 -17.14 2.45 -7.01
C LEU A 86 -17.11 0.93 -7.15
N GLU A 87 -16.02 0.37 -7.67
CA GLU A 87 -15.82 -1.08 -7.74
C GLU A 87 -15.84 -1.72 -6.34
N TRP A 88 -15.07 -1.16 -5.40
CA TRP A 88 -15.04 -1.63 -4.01
C TRP A 88 -16.40 -1.47 -3.29
N TRP A 89 -17.05 -0.32 -3.45
CA TRP A 89 -18.39 -0.10 -2.88
C TRP A 89 -19.43 -1.05 -3.44
N TRP A 90 -19.33 -1.37 -4.73
CA TRP A 90 -20.21 -2.35 -5.34
C TRP A 90 -20.03 -3.74 -4.71
N TYR A 91 -18.80 -4.18 -4.46
CA TYR A 91 -18.54 -5.45 -3.77
C TYR A 91 -19.13 -5.48 -2.35
N GLU A 92 -18.97 -4.42 -1.58
CA GLU A 92 -19.57 -4.32 -0.23
C GLU A 92 -21.10 -4.37 -0.27
N ILE A 93 -21.75 -3.65 -1.20
CA ILE A 93 -23.21 -3.68 -1.36
C ILE A 93 -23.69 -5.11 -1.71
N MET A 94 -22.99 -5.81 -2.61
CA MET A 94 -23.32 -7.19 -2.96
C MET A 94 -23.21 -8.13 -1.74
N ILE A 95 -22.14 -8.00 -0.94
CA ILE A 95 -21.96 -8.80 0.28
C ILE A 95 -23.09 -8.54 1.29
N LEU A 96 -23.46 -7.28 1.50
CA LEU A 96 -24.57 -6.91 2.39
C LEU A 96 -25.92 -7.48 1.91
N LEU A 97 -26.18 -7.45 0.60
CA LEU A 97 -27.39 -8.03 0.02
C LEU A 97 -27.42 -9.56 0.12
N CYS A 98 -26.29 -10.23 -0.06
CA CYS A 98 -26.17 -11.68 0.13
C CYS A 98 -26.35 -12.10 1.60
N GLY A 99 -25.95 -11.26 2.56
CA GLY A 99 -26.14 -11.54 3.99
C GLY A 99 -27.56 -11.29 4.50
N LEU A 100 -28.41 -10.61 3.71
CA LEU A 100 -29.81 -10.33 4.05
C LEU A 100 -30.80 -11.39 3.53
N LEU A 101 -30.40 -12.17 2.51
CA LEU A 101 -31.12 -13.33 1.96
C LEU A 101 -30.87 -14.59 2.81
#